data_AF-A0A430LZF1-F1
#
_entry.id   AF-A0A430LZF1-F1
#
_cell.length_a   1.000
_cell.length_b   1.000
_cell.length_c   1.000
_cell.angle_alpha   90.00
_cell.angle_beta   90.00
_cell.angle_gamma   90.00
#
_symmetry.space_group_name_H-M   'P 1'
#
loop_
_entity.id
_entity.type
_entity.pdbx_description
1 polymer ?
#
loop_
_entity_poly.entity_id
_entity_poly.type
_entity_poly.pdbx_seq_one_letter_code
_entity_poly.pdbx_strand_id
1 'polypeptide(L)'
;MAPKDAPKDGSREKNNGNSSSAEEGLRQLIPDGDIILLVGPKKEKIQISSHLLCITSPFFKTMLNSNFKEGEAFRERNGAPAEIELPEDSADTV
;
A
#
# COMPACT_ATOMS: atom_id res chain seq x y z
N MET A 1 33.62 55.84 -3.94
CA MET A 1 33.91 54.49 -3.42
C MET A 1 32.85 53.56 -4.00
N ALA A 2 33.26 52.49 -4.68
CA ALA A 2 32.49 51.75 -5.70
C ALA A 2 31.17 51.08 -5.25
N PRO A 3 30.19 50.90 -6.17
CA PRO A 3 29.13 49.91 -6.03
C PRO A 3 29.68 48.51 -6.37
N LYS A 4 29.41 47.50 -5.53
CA LYS A 4 29.72 46.10 -5.86
C LYS A 4 28.50 45.44 -6.51
N ASP A 5 28.64 45.16 -7.80
CA ASP A 5 28.26 43.94 -8.53
C ASP A 5 27.02 43.18 -7.99
N ALA A 6 25.85 43.31 -8.62
CA ALA A 6 25.37 42.54 -9.78
C ALA A 6 24.55 41.28 -9.40
N PRO A 7 23.40 41.04 -10.07
CA PRO A 7 22.46 39.97 -9.74
C PRO A 7 22.87 38.65 -10.42
N LYS A 8 22.83 37.54 -9.66
CA LYS A 8 22.86 36.19 -10.21
C LYS A 8 22.07 35.26 -9.29
N ASP A 9 20.86 34.92 -9.69
CA ASP A 9 20.56 33.52 -9.89
C ASP A 9 19.52 33.41 -11.02
N GLY A 10 20.04 33.17 -12.22
CA GLY A 10 19.25 32.56 -13.25
C GLY A 10 19.47 31.07 -13.14
N SER A 11 18.40 30.29 -13.06
CA SER A 11 18.28 29.04 -13.81
C SER A 11 16.83 28.63 -13.90
N ARG A 12 16.36 28.71 -15.14
CA ARG A 12 15.15 28.15 -15.69
C ARG A 12 15.38 26.66 -15.91
N GLU A 13 14.67 25.79 -15.19
CA GLU A 13 14.42 24.39 -15.56
C GLU A 13 12.95 24.09 -15.27
N LYS A 14 12.08 24.21 -16.28
CA LYS A 14 11.63 23.12 -17.16
C LYS A 14 10.88 22.04 -16.39
N ASN A 15 9.56 22.10 -16.55
CA ASN A 15 8.68 21.00 -16.91
C ASN A 15 9.18 19.60 -16.53
N ASN A 16 8.46 18.94 -15.64
CA ASN A 16 8.20 17.53 -15.86
C ASN A 16 6.75 17.20 -15.50
N GLY A 17 5.89 17.25 -16.51
CA GLY A 17 4.71 16.40 -16.47
C GLY A 17 5.24 14.97 -16.56
N ASN A 18 5.13 14.23 -15.45
CA ASN A 18 5.12 12.78 -15.53
C ASN A 18 3.69 12.30 -15.35
N SER A 19 2.92 12.39 -16.44
CA SER A 19 1.87 11.43 -16.69
C SER A 19 2.55 10.15 -17.20
N SER A 20 2.77 9.17 -16.32
CA SER A 20 3.10 7.81 -16.75
C SER A 20 2.32 6.80 -15.92
N SER A 21 1.06 6.61 -16.34
CA SER A 21 0.33 5.34 -16.39
C SER A 21 1.06 4.13 -15.78
N ALA A 22 0.41 3.51 -14.78
CA ALA A 22 0.79 2.31 -14.01
C ALA A 22 1.54 2.53 -12.68
N GLU A 23 1.12 3.52 -11.88
CA GLU A 23 1.17 3.37 -10.44
C GLU A 23 -0.16 2.76 -9.98
N GLU A 24 -0.16 1.48 -9.63
CA GLU A 24 -1.28 0.89 -8.89
C GLU A 24 -1.31 1.55 -7.52
N GLY A 25 -2.06 2.65 -7.44
CA GLY A 25 -2.12 3.49 -6.25
C GLY A 25 -2.53 2.68 -5.04
N LEU A 26 -1.73 2.76 -3.97
CA LEU A 26 -2.10 2.21 -2.68
C LEU A 26 -3.33 2.95 -2.16
N ARG A 27 -4.48 2.27 -2.11
CA ARG A 27 -5.69 2.80 -1.51
C ARG A 27 -5.59 2.65 0.01
N GLN A 28 -5.48 3.75 0.75
CA GLN A 28 -5.47 3.73 2.20
C GLN A 28 -6.90 3.83 2.75
N LEU A 29 -7.43 2.74 3.32
CA LEU A 29 -8.68 2.78 4.09
C LEU A 29 -8.43 3.22 5.53
N ILE A 30 -7.32 2.78 6.11
CA ILE A 30 -6.83 3.23 7.41
C ILE A 30 -5.37 3.66 7.23
N PRO A 31 -5.05 4.95 7.44
CA PRO A 31 -3.66 5.41 7.48
C PRO A 31 -2.86 4.61 8.50
N ASP A 32 -1.63 4.24 8.15
CA ASP A 32 -0.75 3.42 9.00
C ASP A 32 -1.32 2.04 9.37
N GLY A 33 -2.26 1.53 8.58
CA GLY A 33 -2.73 0.16 8.66
C GLY A 33 -1.58 -0.84 8.55
N ASP A 34 -1.64 -1.90 9.34
CA ASP A 34 -0.60 -2.91 9.47
C ASP A 34 -0.75 -4.07 8.47
N ILE A 35 -1.72 -3.99 7.57
CA ILE A 35 -1.96 -4.93 6.47
C ILE A 35 -2.16 -4.18 5.16
N ILE A 36 -1.61 -4.73 4.07
CA ILE A 36 -1.92 -4.37 2.69
C ILE A 36 -2.59 -5.59 2.04
N LEU A 37 -3.87 -5.47 1.69
CA LEU A 37 -4.58 -6.50 0.93
C LEU A 37 -4.27 -6.34 -0.56
N LEU A 38 -3.96 -7.45 -1.22
CA LEU A 38 -3.81 -7.54 -2.66
C LEU A 38 -5.08 -8.20 -3.23
N VAL A 39 -5.91 -7.41 -3.92
CA VAL A 39 -7.26 -7.82 -4.33
C VAL A 39 -7.34 -8.08 -5.83
N GLY A 40 -7.81 -9.27 -6.18
CA GLY A 40 -8.10 -9.68 -7.55
C GLY A 40 -6.87 -9.83 -8.44
N PRO A 41 -7.05 -10.09 -9.75
CA PRO A 41 -5.95 -10.39 -10.67
C PRO A 41 -5.01 -9.21 -10.92
N LYS A 42 -5.50 -7.99 -10.68
CA LYS A 42 -4.70 -6.76 -10.74
C LYS A 42 -3.95 -6.47 -9.44
N LYS A 43 -4.12 -7.28 -8.39
CA LYS A 43 -3.49 -7.05 -7.08
C LYS A 43 -3.67 -5.61 -6.57
N GLU A 44 -4.89 -5.09 -6.66
CA GLU A 44 -5.20 -3.74 -6.15
C GLU A 44 -4.78 -3.68 -4.67
N LYS A 45 -3.92 -2.72 -4.33
CA LYS A 45 -3.34 -2.59 -3.00
C LYS A 45 -4.23 -1.77 -2.10
N ILE A 46 -4.68 -2.36 -0.99
CA ILE A 46 -5.53 -1.69 -0.01
C ILE A 46 -4.89 -1.76 1.38
N GLN A 47 -4.49 -0.62 1.94
CA GLN A 47 -3.95 -0.54 3.31
C GLN A 47 -5.08 -0.45 4.34
N ILE A 48 -5.07 -1.35 5.32
CA ILE A 48 -6.11 -1.49 6.34
C ILE A 48 -5.51 -2.02 7.66
N SER A 49 -6.25 -1.87 8.76
CA SER A 49 -5.90 -2.45 10.05
C SER A 49 -6.34 -3.92 10.18
N SER A 50 -5.44 -4.77 10.65
CA SER A 50 -5.68 -6.15 11.07
C SER A 50 -6.77 -6.25 12.14
N HIS A 51 -6.82 -5.29 13.07
CA HIS A 51 -7.82 -5.24 14.13
C HIS A 51 -9.22 -5.08 13.55
N LEU A 52 -9.39 -4.15 12.60
CA LEU A 52 -10.67 -3.95 11.91
C LEU A 52 -11.10 -5.19 11.12
N LEU A 53 -10.18 -5.81 10.38
CA LEU A 53 -10.46 -7.04 9.62
C LEU A 53 -10.89 -8.18 10.53
N CYS A 54 -10.22 -8.37 11.68
CA CYS A 54 -10.56 -9.41 12.64
C CYS A 54 -11.92 -9.21 13.32
N ILE A 55 -12.34 -7.95 13.53
CA ILE A 55 -13.65 -7.62 14.13
C ILE A 55 -14.77 -7.80 13.12
N THR A 56 -14.55 -7.39 11.88
CA THR A 56 -15.60 -7.35 10.85
C THR A 56 -15.78 -8.69 10.12
N SER A 57 -14.77 -9.56 10.13
CA SER A 57 -14.80 -10.83 9.41
C SER A 57 -14.19 -11.99 10.19
N PRO A 58 -14.96 -13.06 10.48
CA PRO A 58 -14.44 -14.29 11.07
C PRO A 58 -13.38 -14.97 10.20
N PHE A 59 -13.46 -14.82 8.88
CA PHE A 59 -12.48 -15.37 7.95
C PHE A 59 -11.10 -14.76 8.19
N PHE A 60 -11.00 -13.42 8.15
CA PHE A 60 -9.74 -12.71 8.41
C PHE A 60 -9.22 -12.97 9.82
N LYS A 61 -10.11 -13.03 10.81
CA LYS A 61 -9.71 -13.41 12.18
C LYS A 61 -9.05 -14.78 12.22
N THR A 62 -9.58 -15.76 11.48
CA THR A 62 -9.02 -17.12 11.44
C THR A 62 -7.72 -17.15 10.64
N MET A 63 -7.69 -16.50 9.48
CA MET A 63 -6.54 -16.43 8.58
C MET A 63 -5.31 -15.79 9.26
N LEU A 64 -5.51 -14.69 9.99
CA LEU A 64 -4.41 -13.96 10.65
C LEU A 64 -3.92 -14.62 11.95
N ASN A 65 -4.77 -15.41 12.62
CA ASN A 65 -4.45 -16.01 13.91
C ASN A 65 -4.13 -17.52 13.85
N SER A 66 -4.29 -18.17 12.69
CA SER A 66 -3.96 -19.59 12.52
C SER A 66 -2.60 -19.76 11.82
N ASN A 67 -2.19 -21.01 11.59
CA ASN A 67 -0.94 -21.34 10.87
C ASN A 67 -1.11 -21.23 9.33
N PHE A 68 -1.94 -20.31 8.86
CA PHE A 68 -1.97 -19.97 7.44
C PHE A 68 -0.72 -19.16 7.09
N LYS A 69 -0.26 -19.28 5.84
CA LYS A 69 0.93 -18.58 5.34
C LYS A 69 0.80 -17.06 5.53
N GLU A 70 -0.42 -16.54 5.36
CA GLU A 70 -0.78 -15.14 5.53
C GLU A 70 -0.65 -14.69 7.00
N GLY A 71 -1.04 -15.54 7.95
CA GLY A 71 -0.89 -15.29 9.39
C GLY A 71 0.57 -15.32 9.84
N GLU A 72 1.38 -16.21 9.28
CA GLU A 72 2.83 -16.26 9.51
C GLU A 72 3.52 -14.98 8.99
N ALA A 73 3.24 -14.60 7.73
CA ALA A 73 3.76 -13.36 7.14
C ALA A 73 3.37 -12.11 7.96
N PHE A 74 2.16 -12.08 8.51
CA PHE A 74 1.72 -10.99 9.39
C PHE A 74 2.49 -10.94 10.72
N ARG A 75 2.84 -12.09 11.29
CA ARG A 75 3.55 -12.20 12.59
C ARG A 75 5.05 -11.92 12.46
N GLU A 76 5.66 -12.28 11.34
CA GLU A 76 7.08 -12.07 11.06
C GLU A 76 7.38 -10.66 10.50
N ARG A 77 6.36 -9.80 10.37
CA ARG A 77 6.54 -8.46 9.84
C ARG A 77 7.43 -7.62 10.77
N ASN A 78 8.59 -7.20 10.28
CA ASN A 78 9.55 -6.37 11.04
C ASN A 78 9.18 -4.88 10.98
N GLY A 79 7.97 -4.54 11.42
CA GLY A 79 7.48 -3.15 11.51
C GLY A 79 6.95 -2.54 10.21
N ALA A 80 6.97 -3.29 9.10
CA ALA A 80 6.29 -2.92 7.87
C ALA A 80 4.87 -3.55 7.82
N PRO A 81 3.90 -2.95 7.09
CA PRO A 81 2.62 -3.59 6.83
C PRO A 81 2.80 -4.93 6.11
N ALA A 82 2.04 -5.95 6.50
CA ALA A 82 2.10 -7.25 5.85
C ALA A 82 1.28 -7.25 4.56
N GLU A 83 1.87 -7.68 3.44
CA GLU A 83 1.13 -7.90 2.20
C GLU A 83 0.42 -9.27 2.24
N ILE A 84 -0.90 -9.26 2.03
CA ILE A 84 -1.74 -10.45 2.06
C ILE A 84 -2.44 -10.58 0.72
N GLU A 85 -2.11 -11.63 -0.01
CA GLU A 85 -2.86 -12.02 -1.21
C GLU A 85 -4.14 -12.72 -0.79
N LEU A 86 -5.28 -12.18 -1.22
CA LEU A 86 -6.54 -12.87 -1.01
C LEU A 86 -6.63 -14.03 -2.01
N PRO A 87 -7.11 -15.22 -1.59
CA PRO A 87 -7.41 -16.27 -2.53
C PRO A 87 -8.40 -15.75 -3.57
N GLU A 88 -8.23 -16.15 -4.82
CA GLU A 88 -9.23 -15.86 -5.84
C GLU A 88 -10.56 -16.44 -5.38
N ASP A 89 -11.57 -15.59 -5.27
CA ASP A 89 -12.92 -16.03 -4.95
C ASP A 89 -13.35 -16.93 -6.10
N SER A 90 -13.26 -18.24 -5.87
CA SER A 90 -13.79 -19.22 -6.79
C SER A 90 -15.29 -19.11 -6.61
N ALA A 91 -15.92 -18.26 -7.42
CA ALA A 91 -17.35 -18.33 -7.62
C ALA A 91 -17.63 -19.76 -8.05
N ASP A 92 -18.06 -20.59 -7.09
CA ASP A 92 -18.44 -21.97 -7.32
C ASP A 92 -19.38 -21.94 -8.52
N THR A 93 -18.85 -22.41 -9.64
CA THR A 93 -19.59 -22.47 -10.89
C THR A 93 -20.40 -23.74 -10.77
N VAL A 94 -21.71 -23.54 -10.55
CA VAL A 94 -22.86 -24.47 -10.62
C VAL A 94 -23.07 -25.50 -9.51
#